data_AF-A0A528MXN2-F1
#
_entry.id   AF-A0A528MXN2-F1
#
_cell.length_a   1.000
_cell.length_b   1.000
_cell.length_c   1.000
_cell.angle_alpha   90.00
_cell.angle_beta   90.00
_cell.angle_gamma   90.00
#
_symmetry.space_group_name_H-M   'P 1'
#
loop_
_entity.id
_entity.type
_entity.pdbx_description
1 polymer ?
#
loop_
_entity_poly.entity_id
_entity_poly.type
_entity_poly.pdbx_seq_one_letter_code
_entity_poly.pdbx_strand_id
1 'polypeptide(L)' 'LGQSYELDAIAAVILGGTSFVGGVGSIWGTLIGGLIIAVLSNGLILAGVSDIWQYIIKGLVIIVAVALDRYRLQAGART' A
#
# COMPACT_ATOMS: atom_id res chain seq x y z
N LEU A 1 -2.46 5.33 -20.49
CA LEU A 1 -3.28 4.35 -19.74
C LEU A 1 -2.54 3.68 -18.56
N GLY A 2 -1.39 4.21 -18.09
CA GLY A 2 -0.61 3.59 -17.00
C GLY A 2 -0.32 4.47 -15.78
N GLN A 3 -0.74 5.74 -15.76
CA GLN A 3 -0.25 6.71 -14.77
C GLN A 3 -0.72 6.46 -13.33
N SER A 4 -1.78 5.67 -13.12
CA SER A 4 -2.39 5.44 -11.80
C SER A 4 -2.11 4.05 -11.21
N TYR A 5 -1.71 3.07 -12.03
CA TYR A 5 -1.51 1.68 -11.58
C TYR A 5 -0.19 1.47 -10.86
N GLU A 6 0.81 2.31 -11.12
CA GLU A 6 2.12 2.20 -10.49
C GLU A 6 2.06 2.45 -8.98
N LEU A 7 1.36 3.52 -8.56
CA LEU A 7 1.15 3.81 -7.14
C LEU A 7 0.35 2.72 -6.43
N ASP A 8 -0.70 2.19 -7.08
CA ASP A 8 -1.53 1.13 -6.52
C ASP A 8 -0.72 -0.18 -6.37
N ALA A 9 0.14 -0.51 -7.35
CA ALA A 9 1.01 -1.68 -7.30
C ALA A 9 2.05 -1.59 -6.17
N ILE A 10 2.68 -0.42 -6.01
CA ILE A 10 3.63 -0.16 -4.92
C ILE A 10 2.89 -0.29 -3.57
N ALA A 11 1.74 0.36 -3.41
CA ALA A 11 0.94 0.30 -2.18
C ALA A 11 0.54 -1.13 -1.81
N ALA A 12 0.10 -1.93 -2.78
CA ALA A 12 -0.33 -3.32 -2.57
C ALA A 12 0.77 -4.22 -2.03
N VAL A 13 1.98 -4.10 -2.59
CA VAL A 13 3.17 -4.88 -2.23
C VAL A 13 3.62 -4.57 -0.79
N ILE A 14 3.59 -3.29 -0.41
CA ILE A 14 3.99 -2.83 0.93
C ILE A 14 2.96 -3.21 1.98
N LEU A 15 1.69 -2.91 1.70
CA LEU A 15 0.59 -3.21 2.62
C LEU A 15 0.46 -4.72 2.82
N GLY A 16 0.74 -5.50 1.78
CA GLY A 16 0.83 -6.96 1.82
C GLY A 16 2.02 -7.50 2.62
N GLY A 17 2.91 -6.65 3.12
CA GLY A 17 4.03 -7.03 4.00
C GLY A 17 5.21 -7.63 3.26
N THR A 18 5.37 -7.35 1.96
CA THR A 18 6.60 -7.73 1.25
C THR A 18 7.67 -6.67 1.44
N SER A 19 8.89 -7.12 1.75
CA SER A 19 10.00 -6.24 2.14
C SER A 19 10.50 -5.39 0.97
N PHE A 20 10.59 -4.08 1.20
CA PHE A 20 11.12 -3.09 0.25
C PHE A 20 12.64 -3.17 0.02
N VAL A 21 13.41 -3.62 1.03
CA VAL A 21 14.88 -3.51 1.08
C VAL A 21 15.57 -4.83 0.72
N GLY A 22 14.79 -5.88 0.40
CA GLY A 22 15.28 -7.24 0.20
C GLY A 22 15.04 -8.07 1.46
N GLY A 23 14.07 -8.98 1.36
CA GLY A 23 13.64 -9.89 2.43
C GLY A 23 12.50 -10.77 1.94
N VAL A 24 12.14 -11.78 2.74
CA VAL A 24 11.09 -12.77 2.42
C VAL A 24 9.73 -12.07 2.36
N GLY A 25 9.08 -12.10 1.20
CA GLY A 25 7.71 -11.65 0.99
C GLY A 25 6.87 -12.80 0.43
N SER A 26 5.59 -12.87 0.80
CA SER A 26 4.66 -13.88 0.29
C SER A 26 3.76 -13.30 -0.79
N ILE A 27 3.58 -14.02 -1.90
CA ILE A 27 2.61 -13.69 -2.96
C ILE A 27 1.20 -13.50 -2.37
N TRP A 28 0.83 -14.32 -1.39
CA TRP A 28 -0.48 -14.23 -0.72
C TRP A 28 -0.65 -12.92 0.05
N GLY A 29 0.43 -12.41 0.66
CA GLY A 29 0.41 -11.12 1.35
C GLY A 29 0.15 -9.98 0.37
N THR A 30 0.88 -9.94 -0.75
CA THR A 30 0.68 -8.94 -1.82
C THR A 30 -0.72 -9.00 -2.41
N LEU A 31 -1.28 -10.20 -2.59
CA LEU A 31 -2.62 -10.37 -3.14
C LEU A 31 -3.68 -9.75 -2.23
N ILE A 32 -3.54 -9.95 -0.92
CA ILE A 32 -4.39 -9.31 0.10
C ILE A 32 -4.17 -7.79 0.09
N GLY A 33 -2.92 -7.33 0.01
CA GLY A 33 -2.60 -5.91 -0.08
C GLY A 33 -3.23 -5.23 -1.30
N GLY A 34 -3.19 -5.87 -2.47
CA GLY A 34 -3.85 -5.40 -3.69
C GLY A 34 -5.37 -5.35 -3.56
N LEU A 35 -5.95 -6.33 -2.88
CA LEU A 35 -7.40 -6.36 -2.61
C LEU A 35 -7.82 -5.20 -1.70
N ILE A 36 -7.01 -4.85 -0.71
CA ILE A 36 -7.27 -3.69 0.16
C ILE A 36 -7.22 -2.38 -0.64
N ILE A 37 -6.21 -2.20 -1.51
CA ILE A 37 -6.10 -1.00 -2.35
C ILE A 37 -7.26 -0.91 -3.35
N ALA A 38 -7.68 -2.04 -3.92
CA ALA A 38 -8.84 -2.10 -4.81
C ALA A 38 -10.14 -1.73 -4.09
N VAL A 39 -10.36 -2.24 -2.87
CA VAL A 39 -11.53 -1.90 -2.06
C VAL A 39 -11.49 -0.42 -1.64
N LEU A 40 -10.33 0.11 -1.27
CA LEU A 40 -10.15 1.52 -0.93
C LEU A 40 -10.49 2.42 -2.13
N SER A 41 -9.96 2.09 -3.31
CA SER A 41 -10.22 2.88 -4.52
C SER A 41 -11.70 2.86 -4.89
N ASN A 42 -12.33 1.68 -4.89
CA ASN A 42 -13.77 1.57 -5.16
C ASN A 42 -14.61 2.29 -4.09
N GLY A 43 -14.23 2.15 -2.81
CA GLY A 43 -14.92 2.81 -1.69
C GLY A 43 -14.88 4.33 -1.77
N LEU A 44 -13.74 4.91 -2.16
CA LEU A 44 -13.61 6.36 -2.37
C LEU A 44 -14.46 6.85 -3.55
N ILE A 45 -14.53 6.08 -4.63
CA ILE A 45 -15.39 6.37 -5.79
C ILE A 45 -16.87 6.33 -5.37
N LEU A 46 -17.28 5.29 -4.64
CA LEU A 46 -18.65 5.15 -4.12
C LEU A 46 -19.03 6.25 -3.13
N ALA A 47 -18.05 6.75 -2.36
CA ALA A 47 -18.23 7.88 -1.45
C ALA A 47 -18.30 9.25 -2.18
N GLY A 48 -18.18 9.28 -3.50
CA GLY A 48 -18.25 10.51 -4.30
C GLY A 48 -17.04 11.43 -4.13
N VAL A 49 -15.90 10.88 -3.71
CA VAL A 49 -14.66 11.65 -3.53
C VAL A 49 -14.04 11.98 -4.88
N SER A 50 -13.71 13.24 -5.13
CA SER A 50 -13.11 13.64 -6.41
C SER A 50 -11.69 13.07 -6.59
N ASP A 51 -11.28 12.87 -7.84
CA ASP A 51 -10.04 12.16 -8.19
C ASP A 51 -8.78 12.75 -7.54
N ILE A 52 -8.72 14.08 -7.40
CA ILE A 52 -7.59 14.77 -6.74
C ILE A 52 -7.44 14.30 -5.29
N TRP A 53 -8.55 14.20 -4.55
CA TRP A 53 -8.55 13.72 -3.17
C TRP A 53 -8.23 12.23 -3.10
N GLN A 54 -8.66 11.43 -4.08
CA GLN A 54 -8.27 10.02 -4.14
C GLN A 54 -6.76 9.86 -4.26
N TYR A 55 -6.09 10.65 -5.10
CA TYR A 55 -4.62 10.62 -5.21
C TYR A 55 -3.93 11.02 -3.90
N ILE A 56 -4.41 12.07 -3.23
CA ILE A 56 -3.85 12.49 -1.94
C ILE A 56 -4.00 11.39 -0.89
N ILE A 57 -5.18 10.77 -0.80
CA ILE A 57 -5.46 9.70 0.15
C ILE A 57 -4.60 8.47 -0.16
N LYS A 58 -4.49 8.07 -1.43
CA LYS A 58 -3.62 6.96 -1.84
C LYS A 58 -2.16 7.22 -1.49
N GLY A 59 -1.65 8.43 -1.74
CA GLY A 59 -0.29 8.82 -1.34
C GLY A 59 -0.07 8.76 0.17
N LEU A 60 -1.06 9.21 0.95
CA LEU A 60 -1.00 9.16 2.42
C LEU A 60 -1.00 7.72 2.94
N VAL A 61 -1.81 6.84 2.35
CA VAL A 61 -1.83 5.41 2.68
C VAL A 61 -0.47 4.76 2.42
N ILE A 62 0.21 5.10 1.32
CA ILE A 62 1.57 4.60 1.03
C ILE A 62 2.55 5.07 2.10
N ILE A 63 2.54 6.35 2.46
CA ILE A 63 3.44 6.90 3.49
C ILE A 63 3.23 6.18 4.82
N VAL A 64 1.97 5.96 5.22
CA VAL A 64 1.64 5.22 6.44
C VAL A 64 2.10 3.76 6.36
N ALA A 65 1.86 3.09 5.24
CA ALA A 65 2.29 1.71 5.04
C ALA A 65 3.81 1.57 5.15
N VAL A 66 4.57 2.48 4.54
CA VAL A 66 6.04 2.52 4.64
C VAL A 66 6.50 2.86 6.04
N ALA A 67 5.88 3.83 6.71
CA ALA A 67 6.24 4.18 8.07
C ALA A 67 6.06 2.98 9.02
N LEU A 68 4.93 2.28 8.93
CA LEU A 68 4.67 1.07 9.71
C LEU A 68 5.67 -0.05 9.41
N ASP A 69 5.99 -0.27 8.13
CA ASP A 69 7.00 -1.25 7.71
C ASP A 69 8.38 -0.93 8.30
N ARG A 70 8.81 0.33 8.22
CA ARG A 70 10.07 0.82 8.81
C ARG A 70 10.11 0.66 10.33
N TYR A 71 9.01 0.94 11.02
CA TYR A 71 8.90 0.72 12.46
C TYR A 71 8.99 -0.76 12.82
N ARG A 72 8.38 -1.66 12.03
CA ARG A 72 8.43 -3.10 12.28
C ARG A 72 9.82 -3.68 12.05
N LEU A 73 10.53 -3.22 11.02
CA LEU A 73 11.92 -3.61 10.76
C LEU A 73 12.87 -3.19 11.89
N GLN A 74 12.69 -1.99 12.45
CA GLN A 74 13.50 -1.54 13.61
C GLN A 74 13.19 -2.32 14.90
N ALA A 75 11.96 -2.79 15.07
CA ALA A 75 11.59 -3.62 16.23
C ALA A 75 12.23 -5.02 16.19
N GLY A 76 12.45 -5.60 15.00
CA GLY A 76 13.08 -6.91 14.83
C GLY A 76 14.61 -6.92 14.96
N ALA A 77 15.28 -5.78 14.80
CA ALA A 77 16.74 -5.68 14.87
C ALA A 77 17.31 -5.66 16.31
N ARG A 78 16.47 -5.85 17.33
CA ARG A 78 16.84 -5.76 18.76
C ARG A 78 16.91 -7.12 19.49
N THR A 79 16.81 -8.23 18.77
CA THR A 79 16.97 -9.59 19.33
C THR A 79 18.01 -10.38 18.57
#